data_AF-A0AAV6ARL1-F1
#
_entry.id   AF-A0AAV6ARL1-F1
#
_cell.length_a   1.000
_cell.length_b   1.000
_cell.length_c   1.000
_cell.angle_alpha   90.00
_cell.angle_beta   90.00
_cell.angle_gamma   90.00
#
_symmetry.space_group_name_H-M   'P 1'
#
loop_
_entity.id
_entity.type
_entity.pdbx_description
1 polymer ?
#
loop_
_entity_poly.entity_id
_entity_poly.type
_entity_poly.pdbx_seq_one_letter_code
_entity_poly.pdbx_strand_id
1 'polypeptide(L)'
;MSRSAARRTLNVWPGWVDALSTLVMVIIFVLMVFVIAQTYLSAALSGREQALQRLTQQVSELADLLALERKANTDLRANIGDISAELQASIKTRDALDQRLTVIIGERDALAASLAESNARGQQVTEEQQRRAKELEEAYKVIEADRAKVQALLSDIAVLESLRDELTKKLSAAEESVTSEKELSDEAQLQVSLLNRQILALREQLSQLAEALEIAETKSQEQEVQIADLGRRLNLALASKVEELARYRSEFFGRLREVLGERPDIRVVGDRFVFQSEVLFPSGSAELEQQGRQQLDTLAATLIDISKNIPPELDWVLRVDGHTDKNPIATSEFPSNWELSAKRAINVVRYLEAV
;
A
#
# COMPACT_ATOMS: atom_id res chain seq x y z
N MET A 1 96.20 -224.71 57.93
CA MET A 1 95.13 -225.61 58.44
C MET A 1 94.09 -224.70 59.07
N SER A 2 92.78 -224.74 58.79
CA SER A 2 91.93 -225.76 58.19
C SER A 2 90.52 -225.18 57.92
N ARG A 3 89.84 -225.69 56.86
CA ARG A 3 88.42 -226.14 56.80
C ARG A 3 87.33 -225.12 57.20
N SER A 4 86.23 -224.84 56.48
CA SER A 4 85.17 -225.68 55.88
C SER A 4 83.95 -224.73 55.78
N ALA A 5 83.40 -224.41 54.60
CA ALA A 5 82.27 -225.05 53.90
C ALA A 5 80.86 -224.95 54.56
N ALA A 6 80.04 -224.06 53.97
CA ALA A 6 78.59 -224.13 53.68
C ALA A 6 77.52 -223.91 54.79
N ARG A 7 76.71 -222.84 54.62
CA ARG A 7 75.26 -222.88 54.35
C ARG A 7 74.72 -221.50 53.89
N ARG A 8 73.81 -221.53 52.92
CA ARG A 8 73.12 -220.40 52.25
C ARG A 8 71.93 -219.90 53.08
N THR A 9 71.71 -218.58 53.08
CA THR A 9 70.41 -217.93 53.33
C THR A 9 70.23 -216.77 52.33
N LEU A 10 69.05 -216.69 51.71
CA LEU A 10 68.72 -215.76 50.62
C LEU A 10 68.70 -214.29 51.05
N ASN A 11 69.32 -213.45 50.23
CA ASN A 11 69.29 -211.99 50.25
C ASN A 11 67.98 -211.46 49.63
N VAL A 12 67.25 -210.60 50.35
CA VAL A 12 66.17 -209.75 49.79
C VAL A 12 66.43 -208.25 50.09
N TRP A 13 67.57 -207.97 50.73
CA TRP A 13 67.94 -206.65 51.25
C TRP A 13 68.38 -205.58 50.21
N PRO A 14 68.65 -205.84 48.90
CA PRO A 14 69.02 -204.76 47.95
C PRO A 14 67.89 -204.16 47.08
N GLY A 15 66.73 -204.80 46.91
CA GLY A 15 65.76 -204.44 45.84
C GLY A 15 64.67 -203.41 46.20
N TRP A 16 64.18 -203.41 47.46
CA TRP A 16 63.10 -202.50 47.88
C TRP A 16 63.57 -201.05 48.06
N VAL A 17 64.85 -200.84 48.39
CA VAL A 17 65.43 -199.49 48.53
C VAL A 17 65.55 -198.79 47.16
N ASP A 18 65.81 -199.54 46.09
CA ASP A 18 65.93 -198.98 44.74
C ASP A 18 64.56 -198.62 44.13
N ALA A 19 63.53 -199.44 44.35
CA ALA A 19 62.15 -199.12 43.95
C ALA A 19 61.56 -197.92 44.73
N LEU A 20 61.91 -197.76 46.01
CA LEU A 20 61.46 -196.62 46.81
C LEU A 20 62.21 -195.33 46.46
N SER A 21 63.50 -195.44 46.13
CA SER A 21 64.33 -194.30 45.69
C SER A 21 63.96 -193.81 44.29
N THR A 22 63.65 -194.70 43.35
CA THR A 22 63.19 -194.32 41.99
C THR A 22 61.81 -193.67 42.02
N LEU A 23 60.89 -194.14 42.88
CA LEU A 23 59.58 -193.50 43.09
C LEU A 23 59.72 -192.10 43.70
N VAL A 24 60.61 -191.92 44.69
CA VAL A 24 60.91 -190.59 45.26
C VAL A 24 61.58 -189.68 44.22
N MET A 25 62.48 -190.18 43.38
CA MET A 25 63.15 -189.38 42.34
C MET A 25 62.17 -188.89 41.26
N VAL A 26 61.23 -189.73 40.82
CA VAL A 26 60.16 -189.35 39.89
C VAL A 26 59.22 -188.32 40.52
N ILE A 27 58.84 -188.50 41.78
CA ILE A 27 58.01 -187.53 42.52
C ILE A 27 58.72 -186.18 42.64
N ILE A 28 60.01 -186.16 42.98
CA ILE A 28 60.83 -184.93 43.04
C ILE A 28 60.95 -184.29 41.65
N PHE A 29 61.15 -185.07 40.59
CA PHE A 29 61.22 -184.56 39.22
C PHE A 29 59.89 -183.92 38.76
N VAL A 30 58.76 -184.61 38.99
CA VAL A 30 57.43 -184.07 38.67
C VAL A 30 57.14 -182.81 39.50
N LEU A 31 57.51 -182.80 40.79
CA LEU A 31 57.40 -181.60 41.63
C LEU A 31 58.29 -180.47 41.13
N MET A 32 59.52 -180.73 40.71
CA MET A 32 60.43 -179.70 40.19
C MET A 32 59.93 -179.13 38.87
N VAL A 33 59.46 -179.97 37.94
CA VAL A 33 58.81 -179.53 36.69
C VAL A 33 57.54 -178.73 36.99
N PHE A 34 56.74 -179.16 37.96
CA PHE A 34 55.54 -178.46 38.39
C PHE A 34 55.87 -177.09 39.01
N VAL A 35 56.89 -177.01 39.87
CA VAL A 35 57.38 -175.75 40.45
C VAL A 35 57.89 -174.82 39.36
N ILE A 36 58.67 -175.32 38.39
CA ILE A 36 59.13 -174.52 37.25
C ILE A 36 57.94 -174.03 36.41
N ALA A 37 56.99 -174.90 36.07
CA ALA A 37 55.77 -174.52 35.35
C ALA A 37 54.93 -173.50 36.13
N GLN A 38 54.83 -173.64 37.46
CA GLN A 38 54.14 -172.71 38.35
C GLN A 38 54.87 -171.37 38.45
N THR A 39 56.20 -171.35 38.50
CA THR A 39 56.98 -170.10 38.44
C THR A 39 56.80 -169.38 37.11
N TYR A 40 56.79 -170.10 35.99
CA TYR A 40 56.55 -169.52 34.67
C TYR A 40 55.10 -169.02 34.51
N LEU A 41 54.11 -169.80 34.96
CA LEU A 41 52.70 -169.39 34.93
C LEU A 41 52.43 -168.19 35.85
N SER A 42 53.04 -168.17 37.04
CA SER A 42 52.98 -167.04 37.96
C SER A 42 53.66 -165.80 37.38
N ALA A 43 54.82 -165.95 36.73
CA ALA A 43 55.50 -164.86 36.03
C ALA A 43 54.68 -164.34 34.84
N ALA A 44 54.05 -165.22 34.06
CA ALA A 44 53.19 -164.84 32.94
C ALA A 44 51.88 -164.16 33.39
N LEU A 45 51.25 -164.66 34.47
CA LEU A 45 50.09 -164.03 35.11
C LEU A 45 50.47 -162.66 35.69
N SER A 46 51.60 -162.57 36.41
CA SER A 46 52.10 -161.30 36.98
C SER A 46 52.45 -160.29 35.90
N GLY A 47 53.07 -160.70 34.79
CA GLY A 47 53.35 -159.83 33.65
C GLY A 47 52.08 -159.33 32.96
N ARG A 48 51.06 -160.18 32.82
CA ARG A 48 49.72 -159.79 32.35
C ARG A 48 49.05 -158.82 33.32
N GLU A 49 49.13 -159.06 34.63
CA GLU A 49 48.60 -158.19 35.68
C GLU A 49 49.24 -156.80 35.62
N GLN A 50 50.57 -156.73 35.49
CA GLN A 50 51.31 -155.47 35.32
C GLN A 50 50.96 -154.75 34.01
N ALA A 51 50.81 -155.48 32.91
CA ALA A 51 50.39 -154.91 31.63
C ALA A 51 48.95 -154.36 31.71
N LEU A 52 48.04 -155.07 32.39
CA LEU A 52 46.69 -154.59 32.67
C LEU A 52 46.73 -153.33 33.54
N GLN A 53 47.50 -153.31 34.63
CA GLN A 53 47.65 -152.12 35.47
C GLN A 53 48.17 -150.90 34.70
N ARG A 54 49.19 -151.08 33.85
CA ARG A 54 49.71 -150.00 32.98
C ARG A 54 48.66 -149.52 31.99
N LEU A 55 47.93 -150.43 31.34
CA LEU A 55 46.84 -150.08 30.43
C LEU A 55 45.72 -149.34 31.18
N THR A 56 45.35 -149.79 32.38
CA THR A 56 44.35 -149.09 33.21
C THR A 56 44.82 -147.69 33.60
N GLN A 57 46.10 -147.52 33.96
CA GLN A 57 46.69 -146.22 34.24
C GLN A 57 46.69 -145.30 33.00
N GLN A 58 47.10 -145.83 31.84
CA GLN A 58 47.06 -145.10 30.57
C GLN A 58 45.63 -144.71 30.18
N VAL A 59 44.65 -145.60 30.38
CA VAL A 59 43.23 -145.31 30.13
C VAL A 59 42.73 -144.21 31.08
N SER A 60 43.16 -144.21 32.36
CA SER A 60 42.82 -143.14 33.30
C SER A 60 43.44 -141.80 32.91
N GLU A 61 44.72 -141.78 32.53
CA GLU A 61 45.41 -140.56 32.10
C GLU A 61 44.81 -140.00 30.81
N LEU A 62 44.49 -140.87 29.84
CA LEU A 62 43.76 -140.47 28.62
C LEU A 62 42.36 -139.97 28.94
N ALA A 63 41.68 -140.55 29.94
CA ALA A 63 40.37 -140.06 30.39
C ALA A 63 40.47 -138.67 31.04
N ASP A 64 41.50 -138.40 31.84
CA ASP A 64 41.75 -137.09 32.46
C ASP A 64 42.12 -136.03 31.41
N LEU A 65 42.98 -136.39 30.44
CA LEU A 65 43.32 -135.52 29.31
C LEU A 65 42.09 -135.22 28.44
N LEU A 66 41.27 -136.24 28.16
CA LEU A 66 40.02 -136.06 27.42
C LEU A 66 39.03 -135.19 28.21
N ALA A 67 38.98 -135.29 29.54
CA ALA A 67 38.14 -134.44 30.37
C ALA A 67 38.62 -132.97 30.35
N LEU A 68 39.94 -132.74 30.41
CA LEU A 68 40.54 -131.41 30.27
C LEU A 68 40.30 -130.81 28.88
N GLU A 69 40.47 -131.59 27.82
CA GLU A 69 40.20 -131.17 26.45
C GLU A 69 38.72 -130.83 26.27
N ARG A 70 37.81 -131.67 26.79
CA ARG A 70 36.37 -131.38 26.80
C ARG A 70 36.06 -130.09 27.52
N LYS A 71 36.68 -129.84 28.69
CA LYS A 71 36.52 -128.59 29.44
C LYS A 71 37.05 -127.37 28.68
N ALA A 72 38.25 -127.46 28.11
CA ALA A 72 38.81 -126.38 27.29
C ALA A 72 37.92 -126.09 26.06
N ASN A 73 37.34 -127.12 25.45
CA ASN A 73 36.42 -126.96 24.33
C ASN A 73 35.08 -126.33 24.78
N THR A 74 34.57 -126.67 25.97
CA THR A 74 33.39 -125.99 26.54
C THR A 74 33.68 -124.52 26.85
N ASP A 75 34.85 -124.20 27.41
CA ASP A 75 35.25 -122.83 27.73
C ASP A 75 35.48 -121.99 26.47
N LEU A 76 36.12 -122.56 25.44
CA LEU A 76 36.27 -121.91 24.13
C LEU A 76 34.92 -121.66 23.46
N ARG A 77 33.99 -122.61 23.53
CA ARG A 77 32.62 -122.43 23.00
C ARG A 77 31.88 -121.33 23.75
N ALA A 78 32.04 -121.23 25.08
CA ALA A 78 31.49 -120.14 25.88
C ALA A 78 32.07 -118.78 25.45
N ASN A 79 33.41 -118.67 25.36
CA ASN A 79 34.08 -117.44 24.93
C ASN A 79 33.68 -117.00 23.50
N ILE A 80 33.55 -117.95 22.56
CA ILE A 80 33.05 -117.65 21.21
C ILE A 80 31.61 -117.14 21.27
N GLY A 81 30.77 -117.73 22.13
CA GLY A 81 29.41 -117.26 22.40
C GLY A 81 29.38 -115.83 22.92
N ASP A 82 30.21 -115.51 23.90
CA ASP A 82 30.30 -114.17 24.51
C ASP A 82 30.81 -113.13 23.52
N ILE A 83 31.89 -113.43 22.78
CA ILE A 83 32.43 -112.53 21.74
C ILE A 83 31.41 -112.32 20.61
N SER A 84 30.70 -113.38 20.21
CA SER A 84 29.64 -113.26 19.20
C SER A 84 28.50 -112.38 19.70
N ALA A 85 28.12 -112.48 20.98
CA ALA A 85 27.10 -111.63 21.59
C ALA A 85 27.56 -110.17 21.69
N GLU A 86 28.81 -109.92 22.10
CA GLU A 86 29.41 -108.59 22.17
C GLU A 86 29.55 -107.94 20.78
N LEU A 87 29.98 -108.70 19.78
CA LEU A 87 30.05 -108.24 18.39
C LEU A 87 28.65 -107.87 17.87
N GLN A 88 27.63 -108.69 18.13
CA GLN A 88 26.25 -108.36 17.76
C GLN A 88 25.74 -107.11 18.48
N ALA A 89 26.08 -106.92 19.75
CA ALA A 89 25.74 -105.71 20.49
C ALA A 89 26.41 -104.47 19.89
N SER A 90 27.71 -104.55 19.56
CA SER A 90 28.45 -103.46 18.92
C SER A 90 27.90 -103.13 17.53
N ILE A 91 27.49 -104.13 16.74
CA ILE A 91 26.85 -103.91 15.43
C ILE A 91 25.53 -103.15 15.61
N LYS A 92 24.69 -103.55 16.58
CA LYS A 92 23.45 -102.81 16.89
C LYS A 92 23.71 -101.37 17.29
N THR A 93 24.75 -101.11 18.09
CA THR A 93 25.13 -99.75 18.47
C THR A 93 25.63 -98.95 17.26
N ARG A 94 26.48 -99.53 16.41
CA ARG A 94 26.93 -98.89 15.16
C ARG A 94 25.73 -98.54 14.28
N ASP A 95 24.83 -99.48 14.03
CA ASP A 95 23.66 -99.26 13.18
C ASP A 95 22.74 -98.17 13.77
N ALA A 96 22.58 -98.12 15.10
CA ALA A 96 21.83 -97.05 15.77
C ALA A 96 22.52 -95.68 15.65
N LEU A 97 23.86 -95.64 15.72
CA LEU A 97 24.65 -94.42 15.51
C LEU A 97 24.57 -93.95 14.06
N ASP A 98 24.64 -94.85 13.08
CA ASP A 98 24.51 -94.53 11.65
C ASP A 98 23.12 -93.96 11.34
N GLN A 99 22.07 -94.51 11.95
CA GLN A 99 20.72 -93.96 11.86
C GLN A 99 20.64 -92.55 12.45
N ARG A 100 21.20 -92.32 13.64
CA ARG A 100 21.24 -90.98 14.25
C ARG A 100 22.04 -89.99 13.41
N LEU A 101 23.17 -90.41 12.85
CA LEU A 101 24.01 -89.56 11.99
C LEU A 101 23.28 -89.17 10.71
N THR A 102 22.52 -90.10 10.12
CA THR A 102 21.67 -89.82 8.95
C THR A 102 20.60 -88.78 9.27
N VAL A 103 19.94 -88.89 10.44
CA VAL A 103 18.95 -87.90 10.89
C VAL A 103 19.60 -86.53 11.12
N ILE A 104 20.73 -86.47 11.81
CA ILE A 104 21.45 -85.21 12.11
C ILE A 104 21.92 -84.54 10.81
N ILE A 105 22.39 -85.29 9.82
CA ILE A 105 22.76 -84.72 8.51
C ILE A 105 21.53 -84.13 7.83
N GLY A 106 20.39 -84.82 7.86
CA GLY A 106 19.13 -84.30 7.33
C GLY A 106 18.68 -83.01 8.02
N GLU A 107 18.75 -82.95 9.35
CA GLU A 107 18.44 -81.74 10.13
C GLU A 107 19.40 -80.58 9.81
N ARG A 108 20.71 -80.87 9.73
CA ARG A 108 21.73 -79.87 9.35
C ARG A 108 21.44 -79.29 7.97
N ASP A 109 21.12 -80.14 6.99
CA ASP A 109 20.87 -79.70 5.62
C ASP A 109 19.58 -78.88 5.52
N ALA A 110 18.53 -79.27 6.26
CA ALA A 110 17.30 -78.47 6.38
C ALA A 110 17.55 -77.11 7.04
N LEU A 111 18.35 -77.07 8.11
CA LEU A 111 18.74 -75.81 8.77
C LEU A 111 19.59 -74.93 7.85
N ALA A 112 20.53 -75.51 7.10
CA ALA A 112 21.34 -74.79 6.13
C ALA A 112 20.48 -74.17 5.01
N ALA A 113 19.49 -74.91 4.51
CA ALA A 113 18.53 -74.39 3.53
C ALA A 113 17.68 -73.24 4.10
N SER A 114 17.19 -73.37 5.33
CA SER A 114 16.41 -72.33 5.99
C SER A 114 17.23 -71.06 6.27
N LEU A 115 18.50 -71.22 6.66
CA LEU A 115 19.43 -70.09 6.85
C LEU A 115 19.72 -69.39 5.52
N ALA A 116 19.95 -70.14 4.44
CA ALA A 116 20.15 -69.57 3.11
C ALA A 116 18.91 -68.78 2.65
N GLU A 117 17.72 -69.32 2.87
CA GLU A 117 16.46 -68.63 2.57
C GLU A 117 16.29 -67.36 3.42
N SER A 118 16.56 -67.41 4.73
CA SER A 118 16.49 -66.26 5.61
C SER A 118 17.48 -65.16 5.22
N ASN A 119 18.71 -65.52 4.84
CA ASN A 119 19.71 -64.58 4.35
C ASN A 119 19.28 -63.95 3.01
N ALA A 120 18.72 -64.73 2.09
CA ALA A 120 18.19 -64.22 0.82
C ALA A 120 17.04 -63.24 1.05
N ARG A 121 16.09 -63.57 1.94
CA ARG A 121 15.01 -62.65 2.35
C ARG A 121 15.56 -61.37 3.00
N GLY A 122 16.58 -61.49 3.85
CA GLY A 122 17.25 -60.35 4.47
C GLY A 122 17.93 -59.41 3.46
N GLN A 123 18.59 -59.99 2.44
CA GLN A 123 19.18 -59.23 1.34
C GLN A 123 18.11 -58.52 0.51
N GLN A 124 17.03 -59.21 0.14
CA GLN A 124 15.91 -58.62 -0.60
C GLN A 124 15.28 -57.44 0.15
N VAL A 125 15.02 -57.59 1.45
CA VAL A 125 14.47 -56.50 2.27
C VAL A 125 15.44 -55.32 2.32
N THR A 126 16.75 -55.56 2.43
CA THR A 126 17.76 -54.50 2.45
C THR A 126 17.81 -53.76 1.11
N GLU A 127 17.77 -54.48 -0.01
CA GLU A 127 17.72 -53.89 -1.36
C GLU A 127 16.44 -53.09 -1.58
N GLU A 128 15.29 -53.60 -1.14
CA GLU A 128 14.00 -52.89 -1.20
C GLU A 128 14.03 -51.62 -0.35
N GLN A 129 14.59 -51.67 0.86
CA GLN A 129 14.76 -50.49 1.71
C GLN A 129 15.67 -49.45 1.07
N GLN A 130 16.80 -49.86 0.47
CA GLN A 130 17.69 -48.94 -0.24
C GLN A 130 17.01 -48.31 -1.46
N ARG A 131 16.22 -49.09 -2.21
CA ARG A 131 15.45 -48.59 -3.34
C ARG A 131 14.40 -47.57 -2.88
N ARG A 132 13.61 -47.89 -1.85
CA ARG A 132 12.64 -46.96 -1.27
C ARG A 132 13.29 -45.70 -0.70
N ALA A 133 14.47 -45.82 -0.07
CA ALA A 133 15.21 -44.68 0.42
C ALA A 133 15.65 -43.74 -0.70
N LYS A 134 16.10 -44.29 -1.84
CA LYS A 134 16.44 -43.50 -3.04
C LYS A 134 15.19 -42.84 -3.66
N GLU A 135 14.10 -43.60 -3.80
CA GLU A 135 12.82 -43.08 -4.31
C GLU A 135 12.29 -41.94 -3.41
N LEU A 136 12.41 -42.08 -2.09
CA LEU A 136 12.06 -41.02 -1.14
C LEU A 136 12.98 -39.80 -1.27
N GLU A 137 14.29 -40.00 -1.39
CA GLU A 137 15.25 -38.90 -1.59
C GLU A 137 14.94 -38.11 -2.87
N GLU A 138 14.65 -38.79 -3.98
CA GLU A 138 14.24 -38.17 -5.23
C GLU A 138 12.91 -37.43 -5.08
N ALA A 139 11.91 -38.04 -4.43
CA ALA A 139 10.64 -37.39 -4.14
C ALA A 139 10.80 -36.12 -3.29
N TYR A 140 11.67 -36.14 -2.27
CA TYR A 140 11.97 -34.97 -1.46
C TYR A 140 12.60 -33.83 -2.28
N LYS A 141 13.54 -34.15 -3.20
CA LYS A 141 14.13 -33.14 -4.10
C LYS A 141 13.08 -32.48 -4.99
N VAL A 142 12.14 -33.26 -5.52
CA VAL A 142 11.03 -32.72 -6.32
C VAL A 142 10.13 -31.80 -5.48
N ILE A 143 9.75 -32.24 -4.28
CA ILE A 143 8.93 -31.44 -3.36
C ILE A 143 9.64 -30.13 -2.98
N GLU A 144 10.95 -30.17 -2.75
CA GLU A 144 11.74 -28.97 -2.44
C GLU A 144 11.77 -27.99 -3.62
N ALA A 145 11.96 -28.50 -4.85
CA ALA A 145 11.91 -27.68 -6.06
C ALA A 145 10.52 -27.05 -6.27
N ASP A 146 9.44 -27.81 -6.05
CA ASP A 146 8.08 -27.30 -6.17
C ASP A 146 7.76 -26.29 -5.08
N ARG A 147 8.24 -26.49 -3.84
CA ARG A 147 8.15 -25.49 -2.77
C ARG A 147 8.83 -24.18 -3.16
N ALA A 148 10.01 -24.23 -3.77
CA ALA A 148 10.71 -23.05 -4.25
C ALA A 148 9.93 -22.32 -5.34
N LYS A 149 9.34 -23.06 -6.30
CA LYS A 149 8.44 -22.47 -7.33
C LYS A 149 7.21 -21.81 -6.70
N VAL A 150 6.55 -22.46 -5.75
CA VAL A 150 5.39 -21.90 -5.05
C VAL A 150 5.76 -20.61 -4.32
N GLN A 151 6.93 -20.58 -3.67
CA GLN A 151 7.40 -19.37 -2.99
C GLN A 151 7.68 -18.22 -3.95
N ALA A 152 8.26 -18.50 -5.13
CA ALA A 152 8.45 -17.51 -6.19
C ALA A 152 7.11 -16.99 -6.75
N LEU A 153 6.14 -17.88 -6.98
CA LEU A 153 4.80 -17.49 -7.42
C LEU A 153 4.08 -16.62 -6.37
N LEU A 154 4.26 -16.91 -5.08
CA LEU A 154 3.71 -16.06 -4.01
C LEU A 154 4.34 -14.67 -3.98
N SER A 155 5.65 -14.55 -4.22
CA SER A 155 6.28 -13.22 -4.35
C SER A 155 5.79 -12.47 -5.58
N ASP A 156 5.60 -13.16 -6.71
CA ASP A 156 5.08 -12.54 -7.93
C ASP A 156 3.65 -12.06 -7.74
N ILE A 157 2.80 -12.86 -7.08
CA ILE A 157 1.43 -12.47 -6.72
C ILE A 157 1.47 -11.20 -5.86
N ALA A 158 2.28 -11.15 -4.80
CA ALA A 158 2.36 -9.97 -3.93
C ALA A 158 2.74 -8.69 -4.71
N VAL A 159 3.67 -8.79 -5.66
CA VAL A 159 4.03 -7.67 -6.55
C VAL A 159 2.84 -7.27 -7.43
N LEU A 160 2.16 -8.25 -8.05
CA LEU A 160 0.98 -7.99 -8.88
C LEU A 160 -0.17 -7.35 -8.09
N GLU A 161 -0.36 -7.74 -6.83
CA GLU A 161 -1.35 -7.12 -5.94
C GLU A 161 -1.02 -5.65 -5.68
N SER A 162 0.24 -5.33 -5.37
CA SER A 162 0.67 -3.94 -5.19
C SER A 162 0.49 -3.09 -6.45
N LEU A 163 0.78 -3.67 -7.62
CA LEU A 163 0.61 -3.01 -8.91
C LEU A 163 -0.88 -2.76 -9.21
N ARG A 164 -1.73 -3.74 -8.94
CA ARG A 164 -3.19 -3.59 -9.06
C ARG A 164 -3.66 -2.44 -8.18
N ASP A 165 -3.26 -2.40 -6.92
CA ASP A 165 -3.72 -1.37 -5.98
C ASP A 165 -3.26 0.03 -6.41
N GLU A 166 -2.03 0.16 -6.92
CA GLU A 166 -1.54 1.40 -7.52
C GLU A 166 -2.34 1.81 -8.77
N LEU A 167 -2.64 0.86 -9.66
CA LEU A 167 -3.46 1.11 -10.85
C LEU A 167 -4.89 1.49 -10.49
N THR A 168 -5.49 0.86 -9.48
CA THR A 168 -6.82 1.21 -8.99
C THR A 168 -6.83 2.65 -8.43
N LYS A 169 -5.79 3.05 -7.69
CA LYS A 169 -5.66 4.43 -7.19
C LYS A 169 -5.45 5.44 -8.31
N LYS A 170 -4.67 5.10 -9.34
CA LYS A 170 -4.51 5.96 -10.54
C LYS A 170 -5.82 6.07 -11.31
N LEU A 171 -6.56 4.98 -11.44
CA LEU A 171 -7.85 4.96 -12.12
C LEU A 171 -8.86 5.85 -11.39
N SER A 172 -8.98 5.73 -10.06
CA SER A 172 -9.91 6.57 -9.29
C SER A 172 -9.53 8.06 -9.38
N ALA A 173 -8.24 8.39 -9.32
CA ALA A 173 -7.78 9.77 -9.48
C ALA A 173 -8.06 10.32 -10.90
N ALA A 174 -7.90 9.48 -11.93
CA ALA A 174 -8.23 9.86 -13.30
C ALA A 174 -9.75 10.06 -13.46
N GLU A 175 -10.58 9.17 -12.90
CA GLU A 175 -12.03 9.32 -12.89
C GLU A 175 -12.47 10.64 -12.21
N GLU A 176 -11.90 10.97 -11.05
CA GLU A 176 -12.15 12.25 -10.35
C GLU A 176 -11.75 13.47 -11.20
N SER A 177 -10.58 13.43 -11.87
CA SER A 177 -10.17 14.52 -12.77
C SER A 177 -11.12 14.70 -13.95
N VAL A 178 -11.60 13.60 -14.55
CA VAL A 178 -12.55 13.65 -15.66
C VAL A 178 -13.90 14.19 -15.20
N THR A 179 -14.36 13.84 -14.00
CA THR A 179 -15.58 14.43 -13.44
C THR A 179 -15.43 15.93 -13.21
N SER A 180 -14.30 16.37 -12.65
CA SER A 180 -14.04 17.80 -12.43
C SER A 180 -13.93 18.59 -13.74
N GLU A 181 -13.27 18.04 -14.76
CA GLU A 181 -13.21 18.66 -16.09
C GLU A 181 -14.59 18.78 -16.74
N LYS A 182 -15.46 17.78 -16.57
CA LYS A 182 -16.85 17.84 -17.06
C LYS A 182 -17.65 18.94 -16.35
N GLU A 183 -17.56 19.03 -15.04
CA GLU A 183 -18.24 20.09 -14.27
C GLU A 183 -17.78 21.49 -14.68
N LEU A 184 -16.46 21.70 -14.83
CA LEU A 184 -15.90 22.96 -15.31
C LEU A 184 -16.33 23.27 -16.76
N SER A 185 -16.39 22.26 -17.62
CA SER A 185 -16.89 22.41 -18.99
C SER A 185 -18.37 22.82 -19.01
N ASP A 186 -19.22 22.19 -18.19
CA ASP A 186 -20.63 22.50 -18.09
C ASP A 186 -20.83 23.93 -17.52
N GLU A 187 -20.06 24.32 -16.51
CA GLU A 187 -20.06 25.69 -15.97
C GLU A 187 -19.62 26.72 -17.02
N ALA A 188 -18.54 26.44 -17.76
CA ALA A 188 -18.07 27.31 -18.84
C ALA A 188 -19.13 27.46 -19.95
N GLN A 189 -19.84 26.39 -20.31
CA GLN A 189 -20.95 26.46 -21.27
C GLN A 189 -22.09 27.34 -20.77
N LEU A 190 -22.47 27.22 -19.49
CA LEU A 190 -23.46 28.08 -18.86
C LEU A 190 -23.01 29.54 -18.88
N GLN A 191 -21.75 29.83 -18.55
CA GLN A 191 -21.19 31.17 -18.56
C GLN A 191 -21.18 31.78 -19.96
N VAL A 192 -20.80 31.01 -20.99
CA VAL A 192 -20.89 31.45 -22.40
C VAL A 192 -22.34 31.74 -22.79
N SER A 193 -23.28 30.89 -22.39
CA SER A 193 -24.70 31.12 -22.67
C SER A 193 -25.21 32.41 -22.01
N LEU A 194 -24.77 32.69 -20.78
CA LEU A 194 -25.11 33.89 -20.04
C LEU A 194 -24.50 35.14 -20.69
N LEU A 195 -23.20 35.10 -21.04
CA LEU A 195 -22.51 36.17 -21.73
C LEU A 195 -23.16 36.48 -23.08
N ASN A 196 -23.56 35.46 -23.84
CA ASN A 196 -24.29 35.66 -25.09
C ASN A 196 -25.63 36.38 -24.86
N ARG A 197 -26.40 36.01 -23.81
CA ARG A 197 -27.63 36.74 -23.45
C ARG A 197 -27.33 38.19 -23.05
N GLN A 198 -26.28 38.42 -22.27
CA GLN A 198 -25.85 39.77 -21.88
C GLN A 198 -25.43 40.61 -23.09
N ILE A 199 -24.69 40.03 -24.04
CA ILE A 199 -24.29 40.71 -25.29
C ILE A 199 -25.52 41.08 -26.11
N LEU A 200 -26.51 40.19 -26.22
CA LEU A 200 -27.76 40.48 -26.92
C LEU A 200 -28.52 41.63 -26.24
N ALA A 201 -28.66 41.59 -24.91
CA ALA A 201 -29.30 42.66 -24.15
C ALA A 201 -28.56 44.01 -24.28
N LEU A 202 -27.22 44.00 -24.23
CA LEU A 202 -26.40 45.20 -24.44
C LEU A 202 -26.53 45.74 -25.86
N ARG A 203 -26.60 44.87 -26.88
CA ARG A 203 -26.85 45.29 -28.27
C ARG A 203 -28.22 45.94 -28.43
N GLU A 204 -29.24 45.39 -27.78
CA GLU A 204 -30.59 45.98 -27.77
C GLU A 204 -30.59 47.35 -27.05
N GLN A 205 -29.95 47.45 -25.88
CA GLN A 205 -29.78 48.73 -25.18
C GLN A 205 -29.03 49.76 -26.02
N LEU A 206 -27.96 49.37 -26.71
CA LEU A 206 -27.21 50.25 -27.61
C LEU A 206 -28.07 50.71 -28.79
N SER A 207 -28.90 49.83 -29.35
CA SER A 207 -29.83 50.19 -30.42
C SER A 207 -30.86 51.22 -29.95
N GLN A 208 -31.44 51.02 -28.76
CA GLN A 208 -32.38 51.97 -28.15
C GLN A 208 -31.73 53.32 -27.85
N LEU A 209 -30.48 53.31 -27.36
CA LEU A 209 -29.69 54.52 -27.12
C LEU A 209 -29.36 55.25 -28.42
N ALA A 210 -28.99 54.53 -29.48
CA ALA A 210 -28.73 55.11 -30.79
C ALA A 210 -29.98 55.77 -31.38
N GLU A 211 -31.13 55.11 -31.29
CA GLU A 211 -32.42 55.69 -31.71
C GLU A 211 -32.80 56.92 -30.88
N ALA A 212 -32.66 56.85 -29.55
CA ALA A 212 -32.90 57.98 -28.68
C ALA A 212 -31.95 59.17 -28.96
N LEU A 213 -30.70 58.89 -29.29
CA LEU A 213 -29.71 59.89 -29.68
C LEU A 213 -30.09 60.55 -31.01
N GLU A 214 -30.49 59.77 -32.01
CA GLU A 214 -30.96 60.29 -33.30
C GLU A 214 -32.20 61.18 -33.14
N ILE A 215 -33.17 60.77 -32.30
CA ILE A 215 -34.34 61.60 -31.95
C ILE A 215 -33.91 62.88 -31.22
N ALA A 216 -32.92 62.81 -30.33
CA ALA A 216 -32.43 63.99 -29.62
C ALA A 216 -31.66 64.95 -30.55
N GLU A 217 -30.85 64.44 -31.46
CA GLU A 217 -30.11 65.23 -32.46
C GLU A 217 -31.07 65.92 -33.43
N THR A 218 -32.05 65.19 -33.98
CA THR A 218 -33.08 65.78 -34.85
C THR A 218 -33.87 66.88 -34.13
N LYS A 219 -34.29 66.64 -32.88
CA LYS A 219 -34.96 67.65 -32.05
C LYS A 219 -34.06 68.86 -31.77
N SER A 220 -32.76 68.65 -31.54
CA SER A 220 -31.79 69.73 -31.33
C SER A 220 -31.66 70.59 -32.59
N GLN A 221 -31.57 69.98 -33.77
CA GLN A 221 -31.54 70.70 -35.05
C GLN A 221 -32.82 71.51 -35.28
N GLU A 222 -34.00 70.94 -34.99
CA GLU A 222 -35.27 71.68 -35.06
C GLU A 222 -35.30 72.87 -34.09
N GLN A 223 -34.82 72.67 -32.86
CA GLN A 223 -34.75 73.74 -31.85
C GLN A 223 -33.77 74.85 -32.26
N GLU A 224 -32.62 74.52 -32.86
CA GLU A 224 -31.69 75.53 -33.39
C GLU A 224 -32.34 76.38 -34.49
N VAL A 225 -33.11 75.76 -35.41
CA VAL A 225 -33.87 76.48 -36.44
C VAL A 225 -34.92 77.40 -35.81
N GLN A 226 -35.63 76.94 -34.77
CA GLN A 226 -36.59 77.77 -34.03
C GLN A 226 -35.93 78.94 -33.30
N ILE A 227 -34.79 78.72 -32.65
CA ILE A 227 -34.01 79.77 -31.98
C ILE A 227 -33.55 80.82 -33.01
N ALA A 228 -33.08 80.39 -34.19
CA ALA A 228 -32.69 81.30 -35.26
C ALA A 228 -33.88 82.10 -35.82
N ASP A 229 -35.07 81.50 -35.93
CA ASP A 229 -36.29 82.21 -36.33
C ASP A 229 -36.75 83.23 -35.27
N LEU A 230 -36.78 82.84 -33.99
CA LEU A 230 -37.10 83.72 -32.87
C LEU A 230 -36.11 84.89 -32.77
N GLY A 231 -34.81 84.64 -32.96
CA GLY A 231 -33.78 85.68 -33.01
C GLY A 231 -34.04 86.69 -34.14
N ARG A 232 -34.45 86.23 -35.33
CA ARG A 232 -34.85 87.11 -36.43
C ARG A 232 -36.09 87.95 -36.09
N ARG A 233 -37.13 87.35 -35.50
CA ARG A 233 -38.35 88.06 -35.08
C ARG A 233 -38.09 89.10 -33.99
N LEU A 234 -37.26 88.76 -33.00
CA LEU A 234 -36.90 89.66 -31.90
C LEU A 234 -36.13 90.88 -32.42
N ASN A 235 -35.17 90.66 -33.32
CA ASN A 235 -34.42 91.75 -33.94
C ASN A 235 -35.31 92.68 -34.78
N LEU A 236 -36.29 92.14 -35.51
CA LEU A 236 -37.29 92.95 -36.22
C LEU A 236 -38.16 93.78 -35.26
N ALA A 237 -38.63 93.18 -34.17
CA ALA A 237 -39.46 93.87 -33.18
C ALA A 237 -38.70 94.98 -32.43
N LEU A 238 -37.42 94.73 -32.12
CA LEU A 238 -36.56 95.71 -31.46
C LEU A 238 -36.30 96.94 -32.36
N ALA A 239 -36.05 96.71 -33.65
CA ALA A 239 -35.84 97.79 -34.63
C ALA A 239 -37.08 98.72 -34.73
N SER A 240 -38.29 98.16 -34.74
CA SER A 240 -39.54 98.94 -34.80
C SER A 240 -39.76 99.84 -33.56
N LYS A 241 -39.39 99.37 -32.36
CA LYS A 241 -39.55 100.16 -31.12
C LYS A 241 -38.54 101.29 -30.97
N VAL A 242 -37.33 101.14 -31.51
CA VAL A 242 -36.32 102.20 -31.52
C VAL A 242 -36.72 103.35 -32.44
N GLU A 243 -37.38 103.06 -33.56
CA GLU A 243 -37.84 104.08 -34.52
C GLU A 243 -39.01 104.93 -33.98
N GLU A 244 -39.91 104.34 -33.18
CA GLU A 244 -41.04 105.02 -32.55
C GLU A 244 -40.58 106.09 -31.52
N LEU A 245 -39.57 105.77 -30.71
CA LEU A 245 -39.03 106.67 -29.67
C LEU A 245 -38.26 107.86 -30.26
N ALA A 246 -37.59 107.67 -31.40
CA ALA A 246 -36.84 108.74 -32.05
C ALA A 246 -37.74 109.85 -32.61
N ARG A 247 -38.96 109.51 -33.06
CA ARG A 247 -39.93 110.44 -33.67
C ARG A 247 -40.56 111.39 -32.64
N TYR A 248 -40.93 110.87 -31.47
CA TYR A 248 -41.52 111.65 -30.37
C TYR A 248 -40.59 112.76 -29.86
N ARG A 249 -39.27 112.52 -29.81
CA ARG A 249 -38.29 113.50 -29.32
C ARG A 249 -38.17 114.74 -30.22
N SER A 250 -38.32 114.59 -31.54
CA SER A 250 -38.11 115.70 -32.49
C SER A 250 -39.31 116.64 -32.62
N GLU A 251 -40.54 116.13 -32.48
CA GLU A 251 -41.74 116.99 -32.44
C GLU A 251 -41.85 117.80 -31.13
N PHE A 252 -41.33 117.24 -30.03
CA PHE A 252 -41.31 117.85 -28.70
C PHE A 252 -40.49 119.16 -28.64
N PHE A 253 -39.25 119.18 -29.14
CA PHE A 253 -38.38 120.36 -29.09
C PHE A 253 -38.75 121.45 -30.10
N GLY A 254 -39.43 121.09 -31.20
CA GLY A 254 -39.89 122.05 -32.21
C GLY A 254 -40.91 123.04 -31.63
N ARG A 255 -41.92 122.54 -30.91
CA ARG A 255 -43.02 123.36 -30.36
C ARG A 255 -42.54 124.34 -29.27
N LEU A 256 -41.54 123.96 -28.48
CA LEU A 256 -41.04 124.80 -27.39
C LEU A 256 -40.19 125.99 -27.87
N ARG A 257 -39.55 125.87 -29.05
CA ARG A 257 -38.71 126.92 -29.64
C ARG A 257 -39.53 128.07 -30.25
N GLU A 258 -40.70 127.77 -30.79
CA GLU A 258 -41.59 128.75 -31.45
C GLU A 258 -42.16 129.77 -30.46
N VAL A 259 -42.41 129.37 -29.21
CA VAL A 259 -43.06 130.21 -28.19
C VAL A 259 -42.09 131.16 -27.47
N LEU A 260 -40.80 130.83 -27.39
CA LEU A 260 -39.83 131.49 -26.51
C LEU A 260 -38.67 132.21 -27.23
N GLY A 261 -38.60 132.11 -28.56
CA GLY A 261 -37.44 132.58 -29.35
C GLY A 261 -37.40 134.07 -29.71
N GLU A 262 -38.51 134.81 -29.64
CA GLU A 262 -38.58 136.20 -30.14
C GLU A 262 -38.35 137.29 -29.08
N ARG A 263 -38.00 136.94 -27.84
CA ARG A 263 -37.76 137.93 -26.78
C ARG A 263 -36.27 138.27 -26.65
N PRO A 264 -35.87 139.57 -26.68
CA PRO A 264 -34.47 140.00 -26.66
C PRO A 264 -33.72 139.63 -25.37
N ASP A 265 -34.45 139.31 -24.29
CA ASP A 265 -33.89 139.03 -22.96
C ASP A 265 -33.65 137.53 -22.67
N ILE A 266 -33.87 136.65 -23.67
CA ILE A 266 -33.77 135.17 -23.52
C ILE A 266 -32.76 134.59 -24.54
N ARG A 267 -31.87 133.71 -24.07
CA ARG A 267 -30.94 132.95 -24.93
C ARG A 267 -31.24 131.45 -24.88
N VAL A 268 -31.36 130.81 -26.05
CA VAL A 268 -31.60 129.35 -26.18
C VAL A 268 -30.27 128.61 -26.36
N VAL A 269 -29.99 127.64 -25.50
CA VAL A 269 -28.79 126.78 -25.57
C VAL A 269 -29.21 125.32 -25.44
N GLY A 270 -29.19 124.58 -26.55
CA GLY A 270 -29.62 123.19 -26.59
C GLY A 270 -31.12 123.04 -26.26
N ASP A 271 -31.40 122.41 -25.13
CA ASP A 271 -32.74 122.17 -24.57
C ASP A 271 -33.10 123.15 -23.43
N ARG A 272 -32.36 124.24 -23.24
CA ARG A 272 -32.53 125.18 -22.12
C ARG A 272 -32.71 126.63 -22.55
N PHE A 273 -33.50 127.37 -21.77
CA PHE A 273 -33.71 128.81 -21.90
C PHE A 273 -33.03 129.54 -20.73
N VAL A 274 -32.21 130.54 -21.04
CA VAL A 274 -31.39 131.26 -20.05
C VAL A 274 -31.80 132.74 -20.04
N PHE A 275 -32.10 133.25 -18.85
CA PHE A 275 -32.41 134.65 -18.56
C PHE A 275 -31.24 135.29 -17.81
N GLN A 276 -30.79 136.48 -18.23
CA GLN A 276 -29.72 137.22 -17.57
C GLN A 276 -30.31 138.48 -16.91
N SER A 277 -30.26 138.56 -15.57
CA SER A 277 -30.73 139.72 -14.80
C SER A 277 -29.73 140.04 -13.69
N GLU A 278 -29.35 141.32 -13.54
CA GLU A 278 -28.34 141.79 -12.60
C GLU A 278 -28.97 142.25 -11.27
N VAL A 279 -29.27 141.31 -10.38
CA VAL A 279 -29.86 141.62 -9.07
C VAL A 279 -28.82 142.26 -8.13
N LEU A 280 -29.12 143.46 -7.62
CA LEU A 280 -28.25 144.21 -6.72
C LEU A 280 -28.37 143.71 -5.27
N PHE A 281 -27.26 143.19 -4.75
CA PHE A 281 -27.06 142.87 -3.32
C PHE A 281 -25.97 143.79 -2.75
N PRO A 282 -26.08 144.23 -1.48
CA PRO A 282 -24.99 144.97 -0.84
C PRO A 282 -23.73 144.09 -0.76
N SER A 283 -22.57 144.74 -0.75
CA SER A 283 -21.29 144.03 -0.62
C SER A 283 -21.25 143.22 0.68
N GLY A 284 -20.91 141.94 0.57
CA GLY A 284 -20.87 141.00 1.69
C GLY A 284 -22.22 140.61 2.29
N SER A 285 -23.34 141.02 1.69
CA SER A 285 -24.69 140.67 2.13
C SER A 285 -25.43 139.81 1.10
N ALA A 286 -26.34 138.97 1.60
CA ALA A 286 -27.31 138.21 0.82
C ALA A 286 -28.73 138.81 0.88
N GLU A 287 -28.92 139.92 1.60
CA GLU A 287 -30.22 140.60 1.67
C GLU A 287 -30.49 141.45 0.43
N LEU A 288 -31.71 141.35 -0.10
CA LEU A 288 -32.13 142.08 -1.29
C LEU A 288 -32.41 143.55 -0.97
N GLU A 289 -31.66 144.45 -1.60
CA GLU A 289 -31.96 145.88 -1.59
C GLU A 289 -33.27 146.20 -2.32
N GLN A 290 -33.84 147.36 -2.02
CA GLN A 290 -35.09 147.82 -2.63
C GLN A 290 -35.00 147.90 -4.17
N GLN A 291 -33.85 148.27 -4.74
CA GLN A 291 -33.63 148.26 -6.19
C GLN A 291 -33.55 146.83 -6.77
N GLY A 292 -32.87 145.91 -6.07
CA GLY A 292 -32.80 144.51 -6.47
C GLY A 292 -34.17 143.82 -6.47
N ARG A 293 -35.04 144.16 -5.51
CA ARG A 293 -36.43 143.70 -5.46
C ARG A 293 -37.25 144.17 -6.67
N GLN A 294 -37.13 145.43 -7.07
CA GLN A 294 -37.84 145.96 -8.25
C GLN A 294 -37.45 145.26 -9.55
N GLN A 295 -36.17 144.89 -9.71
CA GLN A 295 -35.74 144.10 -10.86
C GLN A 295 -36.31 142.67 -10.82
N LEU A 296 -36.30 142.04 -9.64
CA LEU A 296 -36.92 140.72 -9.46
C LEU A 296 -38.42 140.74 -9.69
N ASP A 297 -39.14 141.82 -9.34
CA ASP A 297 -40.57 141.97 -9.64
C ASP A 297 -40.81 142.00 -11.17
N THR A 298 -39.93 142.68 -11.90
CA THR A 298 -40.00 142.72 -13.38
C THR A 298 -39.74 141.34 -13.99
N LEU A 299 -38.77 140.60 -13.43
CA LEU A 299 -38.48 139.22 -13.84
C LEU A 299 -39.65 138.28 -13.50
N ALA A 300 -40.22 138.40 -12.28
CA ALA A 300 -41.35 137.61 -11.82
C ALA A 300 -42.57 137.81 -12.74
N ALA A 301 -42.90 139.06 -13.06
CA ALA A 301 -43.98 139.38 -13.99
C ALA A 301 -43.75 138.74 -15.38
N THR A 302 -42.50 138.76 -15.86
CA THR A 302 -42.13 138.14 -17.14
C THR A 302 -42.26 136.62 -17.10
N LEU A 303 -41.79 135.98 -16.02
CA LEU A 303 -41.89 134.54 -15.83
C LEU A 303 -43.34 134.07 -15.71
N ILE A 304 -44.20 134.82 -15.01
CA ILE A 304 -45.64 134.54 -14.90
C ILE A 304 -46.35 134.69 -16.26
N ASP A 305 -45.97 135.70 -17.06
CA ASP A 305 -46.52 135.87 -18.40
C ASP A 305 -46.12 134.71 -19.32
N ILE A 306 -44.85 134.28 -19.25
CA ILE A 306 -44.35 133.14 -20.01
C ILE A 306 -45.02 131.83 -19.57
N SER A 307 -45.17 131.60 -18.27
CA SER A 307 -45.73 130.35 -17.75
C SER A 307 -47.17 130.10 -18.20
N LYS A 308 -47.94 131.15 -18.51
CA LYS A 308 -49.29 131.02 -19.09
C LYS A 308 -49.29 130.42 -20.49
N ASN A 309 -48.20 130.60 -21.24
CA ASN A 309 -48.05 130.09 -22.60
C ASN A 309 -47.33 128.73 -22.66
N ILE A 310 -46.83 128.23 -21.52
CA ILE A 310 -46.23 126.89 -21.44
C ILE A 310 -47.35 125.85 -21.24
N PRO A 311 -47.46 124.82 -22.09
CA PRO A 311 -48.49 123.80 -21.96
C PRO A 311 -48.44 123.08 -20.60
N PRO A 312 -49.59 122.79 -19.97
CA PRO A 312 -49.65 122.19 -18.63
C PRO A 312 -49.13 120.74 -18.58
N GLU A 313 -48.97 120.10 -19.74
CA GLU A 313 -48.43 118.73 -19.90
C GLU A 313 -46.89 118.69 -19.85
N LEU A 314 -46.24 119.86 -19.83
CA LEU A 314 -44.80 119.98 -19.93
C LEU A 314 -44.21 120.31 -18.57
N ASP A 315 -43.60 119.30 -17.94
CA ASP A 315 -42.86 119.47 -16.70
C ASP A 315 -41.60 120.31 -16.98
N TRP A 316 -41.63 121.58 -16.56
CA TRP A 316 -40.48 122.48 -16.63
C TRP A 316 -40.02 122.89 -15.24
N VAL A 317 -38.72 123.17 -15.12
CA VAL A 317 -38.10 123.56 -13.85
C VAL A 317 -37.37 124.89 -14.05
N LEU A 318 -37.66 125.87 -13.20
CA LEU A 318 -36.88 127.09 -13.11
C LEU A 318 -35.61 126.81 -12.29
N ARG A 319 -34.45 127.01 -12.92
CA ARG A 319 -33.16 126.92 -12.24
C ARG A 319 -32.60 128.31 -11.99
N VAL A 320 -32.33 128.63 -10.72
CA VAL A 320 -31.69 129.88 -10.29
C VAL A 320 -30.27 129.58 -9.84
N ASP A 321 -29.28 130.14 -10.53
CA ASP A 321 -27.86 129.98 -10.20
C ASP A 321 -27.31 131.31 -9.64
N GLY A 322 -26.82 131.28 -8.39
CA GLY A 322 -26.21 132.44 -7.73
C GLY A 322 -24.73 132.57 -8.05
N HIS A 323 -24.28 133.80 -8.29
CA HIS A 323 -22.89 134.09 -8.61
C HIS A 323 -22.32 135.13 -7.64
N THR A 324 -21.04 135.01 -7.33
CA THR A 324 -20.26 135.95 -6.52
C THR A 324 -19.08 136.47 -7.33
N ASP A 325 -18.55 137.63 -6.95
CA ASP A 325 -17.33 138.14 -7.56
C ASP A 325 -16.09 137.35 -7.07
N LYS A 326 -14.91 137.74 -7.56
CA LYS A 326 -13.65 137.05 -7.23
C LYS A 326 -13.06 137.46 -5.88
N ASN A 327 -13.65 138.42 -5.16
CA ASN A 327 -13.11 138.88 -3.89
C ASN A 327 -13.49 137.86 -2.79
N PRO A 328 -12.54 137.29 -2.04
CA PRO A 328 -12.86 136.31 -1.00
C PRO A 328 -13.61 136.96 0.18
N ILE A 329 -14.75 136.38 0.57
CA ILE A 329 -15.46 136.70 1.82
C ILE A 329 -15.19 135.63 2.89
N ALA A 330 -15.00 136.08 4.14
CA ALA A 330 -14.86 135.20 5.30
C ALA A 330 -15.46 135.89 6.54
N THR A 331 -16.78 136.05 6.55
CA THR A 331 -17.53 136.55 7.71
C THR A 331 -18.07 135.38 8.52
N SER A 332 -18.47 135.63 9.77
CA SER A 332 -19.13 134.60 10.60
C SER A 332 -20.43 134.10 9.98
N GLU A 333 -21.11 134.93 9.19
CA GLU A 333 -22.34 134.57 8.49
C GLU A 333 -22.08 133.89 7.13
N PHE A 334 -21.03 134.31 6.41
CA PHE A 334 -20.63 133.75 5.12
C PHE A 334 -19.15 133.34 5.15
N PRO A 335 -18.85 132.08 5.52
CA PRO A 335 -17.49 131.57 5.59
C PRO A 335 -16.76 131.52 4.24
N SER A 336 -17.49 131.42 3.11
CA SER A 336 -16.92 131.50 1.76
C SER A 336 -17.92 132.08 0.73
N ASN A 337 -17.41 132.31 -0.48
CA ASN A 337 -18.21 132.79 -1.63
C ASN A 337 -19.28 131.78 -2.09
N TRP A 338 -19.15 130.49 -1.75
CA TRP A 338 -20.17 129.47 -2.04
C TRP A 338 -21.41 129.64 -1.16
N GLU A 339 -21.22 129.87 0.15
CA GLU A 339 -22.35 130.11 1.05
C GLU A 339 -23.05 131.42 0.68
N LEU A 340 -22.29 132.46 0.32
CA LEU A 340 -22.86 133.72 -0.14
C LEU A 340 -23.64 133.55 -1.46
N SER A 341 -23.10 132.86 -2.46
CA SER A 341 -23.77 132.68 -3.77
C SER A 341 -25.02 131.80 -3.65
N ALA A 342 -24.95 130.70 -2.89
CA ALA A 342 -26.08 129.84 -2.62
C ALA A 342 -27.16 130.57 -1.81
N LYS A 343 -26.77 131.35 -0.78
CA LYS A 343 -27.72 132.14 0.00
C LYS A 343 -28.40 133.21 -0.85
N ARG A 344 -27.67 133.89 -1.73
CA ARG A 344 -28.25 134.84 -2.71
C ARG A 344 -29.24 134.15 -3.64
N ALA A 345 -28.89 133.00 -4.24
CA ALA A 345 -29.80 132.23 -5.09
C ALA A 345 -31.06 131.80 -4.34
N ILE A 346 -30.91 131.29 -3.12
CA ILE A 346 -32.02 130.90 -2.25
C ILE A 346 -32.91 132.10 -1.92
N ASN A 347 -32.33 133.26 -1.62
CA ASN A 347 -33.10 134.46 -1.34
C ASN A 347 -33.83 134.97 -2.58
N VAL A 348 -33.28 134.83 -3.78
CA VAL A 348 -33.98 135.09 -5.05
C VAL A 348 -35.15 134.13 -5.23
N VAL A 349 -34.92 132.82 -5.07
CA VAL A 349 -35.99 131.81 -5.19
C VAL A 349 -37.10 132.08 -4.16
N ARG A 350 -36.75 132.32 -2.90
CA ARG A 350 -37.72 132.67 -1.85
C ARG A 350 -38.48 133.96 -2.14
N TYR A 351 -37.83 134.94 -2.76
CA TYR A 351 -38.49 136.16 -3.17
C TYR A 351 -39.48 135.90 -4.31
N LEU A 352 -39.07 135.17 -5.35
CA LEU A 352 -39.93 134.80 -6.48
C LEU A 352 -41.05 133.81 -6.12
N GLU A 353 -40.90 133.04 -5.05
CA GLU A 353 -41.96 132.21 -4.49
C GLU A 353 -43.00 133.04 -3.72
N ALA A 354 -42.59 134.16 -3.14
CA ALA A 354 -43.43 135.02 -2.31
C ALA A 354 -44.16 136.13 -3.09
N VAL A 355 -43.74 136.41 -4.32
CA VAL A 355 -44.33 137.39 -5.26
C VAL A 355 -45.11 136.62 -6.32
#